data_AF-A0A1I1YDT6-F1
#
_entry.id   AF-A0A1I1YDT6-F1
#
_cell.length_a   1.000
_cell.length_b   1.000
_cell.length_c   1.000
_cell.angle_alpha   90.00
_cell.angle_beta   90.00
_cell.angle_gamma   90.00
#
_symmetry.space_group_name_H-M   'P 1'
#
loop_
_entity.id
_entity.type
_entity.pdbx_description
1 polymer ?
#
loop_
_entity_poly.entity_id
_entity_poly.type
_entity_poly.pdbx_seq_one_letter_code
_entity_poly.pdbx_strand_id
1 'polypeptide(L)'
;MIMPVDKPIALVLSGGGIRAMAFHVGVLRYLAELEALEHVTRISSVSGGSLIMGLVLKCNNYRWPTSKEYLGEVYGRLQSDLCRRSMQWGAARQLLRPTNWRFLLSRANLLAGALRREWGIAANLSDLPASPEWSINGTTAENGRRFRFKHSGFGDYQYGYVQSGDFPLANALAVSAAFPGGFGPLSLKTEQFAWMKRPWDAPAGSEERVSLNHRILHLYDGGVYDNLGLESVFDAGRGRSKYPDHFIVVSDAGKPLSDGLAPGQLNPFRFTRVLDIMSDQSHALRVRTFIHYVQGDSERGSLLSMDDKSSTLDGDARSTAVNFPTTLRKLTKNDFDQLTRHGYNVARLRLADGTPS
;
A
#
# COMPACT_ATOMS: atom_id res chain seq x y z
N MET A 1 -13.66 -13.30 17.81
CA MET A 1 -13.46 -13.54 16.36
C MET A 1 -12.05 -14.04 16.14
N ILE A 2 -11.92 -15.34 15.94
CA ILE A 2 -10.62 -15.98 15.73
C ILE A 2 -10.42 -16.13 14.22
N MET A 3 -9.25 -15.75 13.71
CA MET A 3 -8.89 -15.98 12.32
C MET A 3 -8.93 -17.48 11.99
N PRO A 4 -9.62 -17.91 10.92
CA PRO A 4 -9.64 -19.32 10.53
C PRO A 4 -8.27 -19.74 9.98
N VAL A 5 -7.67 -20.74 10.62
CA VAL A 5 -6.28 -21.19 10.34
C VAL A 5 -6.14 -21.83 8.95
N ASP A 6 -7.22 -22.39 8.40
CA ASP A 6 -7.16 -23.17 7.15
C ASP A 6 -7.59 -22.39 5.89
N LYS A 7 -8.03 -21.12 6.02
CA LYS A 7 -8.49 -20.33 4.86
C LYS A 7 -7.33 -19.56 4.20
N PRO A 8 -7.30 -19.45 2.87
CA PRO A 8 -6.35 -18.57 2.20
C PRO A 8 -6.60 -17.10 2.60
N ILE A 9 -5.54 -16.34 2.81
CA ILE A 9 -5.60 -14.95 3.28
C ILE A 9 -5.39 -13.98 2.13
N ALA A 10 -6.26 -12.97 2.06
CA ALA A 10 -6.09 -11.77 1.25
C ALA A 10 -5.67 -10.61 2.16
N LEU A 11 -4.39 -10.24 2.10
CA LEU A 11 -3.81 -9.20 2.93
C LEU A 11 -3.89 -7.84 2.22
N VAL A 12 -4.50 -6.86 2.87
CA VAL A 12 -4.66 -5.49 2.38
C VAL A 12 -3.88 -4.53 3.28
N LEU A 13 -3.02 -3.71 2.70
CA LEU A 13 -2.09 -2.82 3.40
C LEU A 13 -2.27 -1.38 2.89
N SER A 14 -2.87 -0.53 3.71
CA SER A 14 -3.21 0.84 3.32
C SER A 14 -1.99 1.76 3.17
N GLY A 15 -2.24 2.96 2.63
CA GLY A 15 -1.28 4.05 2.65
C GLY A 15 -1.13 4.70 4.03
N GLY A 16 -0.16 5.62 4.13
CA GLY A 16 0.12 6.38 5.36
C GLY A 16 1.60 6.70 5.64
N GLY A 17 2.50 6.47 4.69
CA GLY A 17 3.93 6.80 4.82
C GLY A 17 4.65 5.89 5.83
N ILE A 18 5.69 6.42 6.49
CA ILE A 18 6.57 5.64 7.39
C ILE A 18 5.84 5.04 8.59
N ARG A 19 4.80 5.72 9.13
CA ARG A 19 4.00 5.17 10.25
C ARG A 19 3.20 3.94 9.82
N ALA A 20 2.65 3.96 8.60
CA ALA A 20 1.95 2.81 8.04
C ALA A 20 2.91 1.64 7.84
N MET A 21 4.12 1.90 7.33
CA MET A 21 5.15 0.87 7.19
C MET A 21 5.43 0.16 8.53
N ALA A 22 5.71 0.91 9.59
CA ALA A 22 5.99 0.33 10.91
C ALA A 22 4.77 -0.38 11.52
N PHE A 23 3.57 0.19 11.38
CA PHE A 23 2.34 -0.47 11.83
C PHE A 23 2.11 -1.82 11.14
N HIS A 24 2.26 -1.88 9.81
CA HIS A 24 2.13 -3.11 9.05
C HIS A 24 3.21 -4.15 9.42
N VAL A 25 4.43 -3.72 9.76
CA VAL A 25 5.46 -4.64 10.29
C VAL A 25 4.99 -5.33 11.58
N GLY A 26 4.29 -4.61 12.44
CA GLY A 26 3.65 -5.16 13.64
C GLY A 26 2.56 -6.17 13.31
N VAL A 27 1.69 -5.85 12.36
CA VAL A 27 0.61 -6.75 11.90
C VAL A 27 1.19 -8.04 11.30
N LEU A 28 2.18 -7.93 10.41
CA LEU A 28 2.86 -9.08 9.81
C LEU A 28 3.59 -9.92 10.84
N ARG A 29 4.19 -9.30 11.87
CA ARG A 29 4.81 -10.02 12.97
C ARG A 29 3.77 -10.88 13.69
N TYR A 30 2.60 -10.33 14.00
CA TYR A 30 1.55 -11.10 14.64
C TYR A 30 1.02 -12.23 13.75
N LEU A 31 0.81 -11.98 12.45
CA LEU A 31 0.46 -13.03 11.50
C LEU A 31 1.52 -14.14 11.43
N ALA A 32 2.80 -13.79 11.49
CA ALA A 32 3.88 -14.76 11.53
C ALA A 32 3.90 -15.59 12.82
N GLU A 33 3.61 -14.97 13.97
CA GLU A 33 3.49 -15.71 15.24
C GLU A 33 2.30 -16.70 15.25
N LEU A 34 1.31 -16.48 14.38
CA LEU A 34 0.20 -17.41 14.12
C LEU A 34 0.46 -18.42 12.99
N GLU A 35 1.67 -18.46 12.43
CA GLU A 35 2.00 -19.28 11.24
C GLU A 35 1.10 -18.99 10.03
N ALA A 36 0.60 -17.76 9.93
CA ALA A 36 -0.42 -17.38 8.96
C ALA A 36 0.16 -16.80 7.66
N LEU A 37 1.46 -16.46 7.61
CA LEU A 37 2.06 -15.89 6.39
C LEU A 37 2.04 -16.89 5.22
N GLU A 38 2.12 -18.18 5.51
CA GLU A 38 2.04 -19.30 4.57
C GLU A 38 0.69 -19.34 3.85
N HIS A 39 -0.36 -18.87 4.51
CA HIS A 39 -1.72 -18.83 3.97
C HIS A 39 -2.01 -17.57 3.15
N VAL A 40 -1.12 -16.56 3.17
CA VAL A 40 -1.27 -15.35 2.36
C VAL A 40 -1.06 -15.70 0.90
N THR A 41 -2.12 -15.61 0.10
CA THR A 41 -2.10 -15.90 -1.34
C THR A 41 -2.35 -14.65 -2.18
N ARG A 42 -2.81 -13.55 -1.56
CA ARG A 42 -3.04 -12.27 -2.23
C ARG A 42 -2.60 -11.12 -1.35
N ILE A 43 -1.94 -10.15 -1.96
CA ILE A 43 -1.54 -8.90 -1.30
C ILE A 43 -2.05 -7.73 -2.14
N SER A 44 -2.69 -6.76 -1.49
CA SER A 44 -3.01 -5.47 -2.10
C SER A 44 -2.41 -4.37 -1.24
N SER A 45 -1.63 -3.48 -1.85
CA SER A 45 -0.92 -2.45 -1.09
C SER A 45 -1.01 -1.08 -1.72
N VAL A 46 -0.95 -0.05 -0.88
CA VAL A 46 -0.97 1.37 -1.29
C VAL A 46 0.15 2.11 -0.56
N SER A 47 0.87 2.99 -1.26
CA SER A 47 1.80 3.96 -0.65
C SER A 47 2.78 3.32 0.35
N GLY A 48 2.73 3.71 1.62
CA GLY A 48 3.53 3.11 2.71
C GLY A 48 3.41 1.58 2.77
N GLY A 49 2.22 1.01 2.59
CA GLY A 49 2.00 -0.43 2.47
C GLY A 49 2.79 -1.06 1.32
N SER A 50 2.84 -0.40 0.16
CA SER A 50 3.63 -0.88 -0.98
C SER A 50 5.12 -0.84 -0.71
N LEU A 51 5.61 0.26 -0.10
CA LEU A 51 7.02 0.42 0.25
C LEU A 51 7.50 -0.68 1.21
N ILE A 52 6.71 -0.98 2.24
CA ILE A 52 7.10 -2.02 3.20
C ILE A 52 7.05 -3.42 2.60
N MET A 53 6.09 -3.72 1.72
CA MET A 53 6.06 -5.00 1.00
C MET A 53 7.26 -5.17 0.08
N GLY A 54 7.68 -4.12 -0.61
CA GLY A 54 8.92 -4.14 -1.40
C GLY A 54 10.15 -4.48 -0.55
N LEU A 55 10.24 -3.94 0.67
CA LEU A 55 11.31 -4.25 1.62
C LEU A 55 11.22 -5.67 2.17
N VAL A 56 10.03 -6.14 2.54
CA VAL A 56 9.81 -7.52 3.02
C VAL A 56 10.32 -8.52 2.00
N LEU A 57 9.91 -8.37 0.74
CA LEU A 57 10.38 -9.25 -0.34
C LEU A 57 11.89 -9.11 -0.55
N LYS A 58 12.43 -7.89 -0.64
CA LYS A 58 13.89 -7.68 -0.78
C LYS A 58 14.68 -8.33 0.36
N CYS A 59 14.19 -8.27 1.60
CA CYS A 59 14.85 -8.85 2.76
C CYS A 59 14.92 -10.38 2.70
N ASN A 60 14.03 -11.01 1.93
CA ASN A 60 13.99 -12.45 1.68
C ASN A 60 14.26 -12.80 0.19
N ASN A 61 15.18 -12.08 -0.46
CA ASN A 61 15.63 -12.35 -1.84
C ASN A 61 14.49 -12.35 -2.87
N TYR A 62 13.57 -11.39 -2.75
CA TYR A 62 12.37 -11.24 -3.57
C TYR A 62 11.43 -12.45 -3.53
N ARG A 63 11.43 -13.22 -2.44
CA ARG A 63 10.44 -14.26 -2.14
C ARG A 63 9.56 -13.85 -0.97
N TRP A 64 8.32 -14.30 -0.98
CA TRP A 64 7.45 -14.17 0.18
C TRP A 64 8.00 -15.02 1.33
N PRO A 65 8.21 -14.45 2.54
CA PRO A 65 8.77 -15.19 3.65
C PRO A 65 7.74 -16.13 4.29
N THR A 66 8.21 -17.29 4.71
CA THR A 66 7.53 -18.08 5.74
C THR A 66 7.49 -17.31 7.06
N SER A 67 6.56 -17.68 7.94
CA SER A 67 6.46 -17.13 9.28
C SER A 67 7.77 -17.27 10.06
N LYS A 68 8.46 -18.40 9.92
CA LYS A 68 9.78 -18.64 10.50
C LYS A 68 10.85 -17.70 9.95
N GLU A 69 10.95 -17.54 8.63
CA GLU A 69 11.90 -16.61 7.99
C GLU A 69 11.59 -15.16 8.39
N TYR A 70 10.31 -14.82 8.51
CA TYR A 70 9.89 -13.47 8.88
C TYR A 70 10.37 -13.10 10.28
N LEU A 71 10.11 -13.96 11.26
CA LEU A 71 10.49 -13.76 12.66
C LEU A 71 12.00 -13.88 12.87
N GLY A 72 12.66 -14.82 12.19
CA GLY A 72 14.09 -15.09 12.36
C GLY A 72 15.00 -14.03 11.74
N GLU A 73 14.67 -13.55 10.54
CA GLU A 73 15.58 -12.67 9.78
C GLU A 73 14.91 -11.39 9.26
N VAL A 74 13.74 -11.48 8.63
CA VAL A 74 13.14 -10.34 7.92
C VAL A 74 12.84 -9.20 8.88
N TYR A 75 12.18 -9.47 10.01
CA TYR A 75 11.79 -8.45 10.98
C TYR A 75 12.98 -7.60 11.46
N GLY A 76 14.09 -8.24 11.83
CA GLY A 76 15.30 -7.55 12.27
C GLY A 76 15.95 -6.70 11.16
N ARG A 77 15.94 -7.20 9.92
CA ARG A 77 16.42 -6.43 8.75
C ARG A 77 15.54 -5.21 8.47
N LEU A 78 14.22 -5.35 8.58
CA LEU A 78 13.27 -4.24 8.40
C LEU A 78 13.48 -3.14 9.44
N GLN A 79 13.63 -3.49 10.72
CA GLN A 79 13.97 -2.54 11.78
C GLN A 79 15.27 -1.79 11.43
N SER A 80 16.30 -2.52 11.00
CA SER A 80 17.57 -1.91 10.62
C SER A 80 17.45 -0.93 9.45
N ASP A 81 16.79 -1.34 8.36
CA ASP A 81 16.63 -0.53 7.16
C ASP A 81 15.78 0.74 7.43
N LEU A 82 14.70 0.63 8.22
CA LEU A 82 13.81 1.76 8.55
C LEU A 82 14.40 2.75 9.56
N CYS A 83 15.24 2.27 10.49
CA CYS A 83 15.90 3.14 11.46
C CYS A 83 17.20 3.77 10.93
N ARG A 84 17.93 3.10 10.03
CA ARG A 84 19.21 3.60 9.52
C ARG A 84 19.06 4.49 8.29
N ARG A 85 18.10 4.21 7.41
CA ARG A 85 18.02 4.85 6.09
C ARG A 85 16.81 5.78 6.01
N SER A 86 17.04 7.06 5.74
CA SER A 86 15.97 8.04 5.48
C SER A 86 15.73 8.17 3.98
N MET A 87 14.57 7.72 3.51
CA MET A 87 14.19 7.83 2.10
C MET A 87 13.99 9.26 1.66
N GLN A 88 13.48 10.14 2.53
CA GLN A 88 13.34 11.56 2.22
C GLN A 88 14.70 12.22 1.98
N TRP A 89 15.72 11.87 2.78
CA TRP A 89 17.08 12.37 2.57
C TRP A 89 17.76 11.69 1.38
N GLY A 90 17.51 10.41 1.15
CA GLY A 90 17.98 9.69 -0.03
C GLY A 90 17.43 10.27 -1.33
N ALA A 91 16.15 10.63 -1.37
CA ALA A 91 15.50 11.34 -2.49
C ALA A 91 16.05 12.77 -2.64
N ALA A 92 16.22 13.50 -1.53
CA ALA A 92 16.81 14.84 -1.54
C ALA A 92 18.27 14.86 -2.04
N ARG A 93 19.09 13.86 -1.67
CA ARG A 93 20.47 13.73 -2.18
C ARG A 93 20.52 13.52 -3.69
N GLN A 94 19.45 13.04 -4.32
CA GLN A 94 19.40 12.93 -5.79
C GLN A 94 19.26 14.27 -6.46
N LEU A 95 18.62 15.23 -5.80
CA LEU A 95 18.49 16.60 -6.28
C LEU A 95 19.82 17.35 -6.25
N LEU A 96 20.82 16.88 -5.50
CA LEU A 96 22.19 17.42 -5.52
C LEU A 96 22.99 17.05 -6.78
N ARG A 97 22.48 16.14 -7.62
CA ARG A 97 23.13 15.79 -8.90
C ARG A 97 22.55 16.65 -10.04
N PRO A 98 23.38 17.43 -10.77
CA PRO A 98 22.90 18.31 -11.85
C PRO A 98 22.12 17.57 -12.94
N THR A 99 22.50 16.31 -13.22
CA THR A 99 21.80 15.45 -14.18
C THR A 99 20.35 15.17 -13.83
N ASN A 100 19.98 15.27 -12.54
CA ASN A 100 18.65 14.99 -12.03
C ASN A 100 17.77 16.24 -11.92
N TRP A 101 18.29 17.43 -12.20
CA TRP A 101 17.50 18.68 -12.17
C TRP A 101 16.42 18.69 -13.25
N ARG A 102 16.59 17.90 -14.32
CA ARG A 102 15.52 17.65 -15.31
C ARG A 102 14.27 16.96 -14.71
N PHE A 103 14.40 16.33 -13.53
CA PHE A 103 13.32 15.63 -12.83
C PHE A 103 12.78 16.42 -11.62
N LEU A 104 13.14 17.70 -11.46
CA LEU A 104 12.63 18.55 -10.36
C LEU A 104 11.08 18.60 -10.33
N LEU A 105 10.47 18.49 -11.51
CA LEU A 105 9.02 18.46 -11.75
C LEU A 105 8.43 17.03 -11.80
N SER A 106 9.28 15.99 -11.82
CA SER A 106 8.88 14.56 -11.88
C SER A 106 9.55 13.80 -10.73
N ARG A 107 9.22 14.19 -9.49
CA ARG A 107 9.95 13.75 -8.29
C ARG A 107 9.67 12.28 -7.93
N ALA A 108 8.63 11.66 -8.49
CA ALA A 108 8.43 10.21 -8.42
C ALA A 108 9.61 9.41 -9.01
N ASN A 109 10.26 9.91 -10.07
CA ASN A 109 11.47 9.27 -10.63
C ASN A 109 12.66 9.35 -9.64
N LEU A 110 12.73 10.41 -8.84
CA LEU A 110 13.76 10.54 -7.79
C LEU A 110 13.48 9.56 -6.64
N LEU A 111 12.20 9.35 -6.29
CA LEU A 111 11.83 8.33 -5.32
C LEU A 111 12.20 6.93 -5.82
N ALA A 112 11.92 6.60 -7.08
CA ALA A 112 12.35 5.33 -7.68
C ALA A 112 13.87 5.14 -7.62
N GLY A 113 14.64 6.18 -7.93
CA GLY A 113 16.10 6.15 -7.77
C GLY A 113 16.54 5.95 -6.32
N ALA A 114 15.74 6.39 -5.34
CA ALA A 114 16.09 6.32 -3.92
C ALA A 114 15.86 4.91 -3.41
N LEU A 115 14.77 4.29 -3.86
CA LEU A 115 14.44 2.91 -3.57
C LEU A 115 15.55 1.98 -4.09
N ARG A 116 16.05 2.22 -5.31
CA ARG A 116 17.17 1.45 -5.87
C ARG A 116 18.46 1.63 -5.08
N ARG A 117 18.85 2.87 -4.77
CA ARG A 117 20.16 3.17 -4.18
C ARG A 117 20.23 2.97 -2.67
N GLU A 118 19.25 3.46 -1.94
CA GLU A 118 19.25 3.41 -0.48
C GLU A 118 18.72 2.07 0.01
N TRP A 119 17.63 1.55 -0.56
CA TRP A 119 17.04 0.29 -0.14
C TRP A 119 17.47 -0.93 -0.97
N GLY A 120 18.21 -0.73 -2.05
CA GLY A 120 18.70 -1.84 -2.88
C GLY A 120 17.60 -2.56 -3.66
N ILE A 121 16.45 -1.89 -3.91
CA ILE A 121 15.35 -2.46 -4.68
C ILE A 121 15.75 -2.53 -6.16
N ALA A 122 16.30 -3.66 -6.59
CA ALA A 122 16.87 -3.86 -7.92
C ALA A 122 16.02 -4.76 -8.84
N ALA A 123 15.06 -5.50 -8.28
CA ALA A 123 14.20 -6.41 -9.03
C ALA A 123 13.26 -5.68 -10.02
N ASN A 124 12.86 -6.41 -11.05
CA ASN A 124 11.74 -6.09 -11.91
C ASN A 124 10.44 -6.70 -11.38
N LEU A 125 9.30 -6.30 -11.93
CA LEU A 125 8.00 -6.88 -11.58
C LEU A 125 7.94 -8.37 -11.93
N SER A 126 8.56 -8.79 -13.05
CA SER A 126 8.64 -10.20 -13.47
C SER A 126 9.46 -11.08 -12.53
N ASP A 127 10.33 -10.49 -11.69
CA ASP A 127 11.18 -11.26 -10.75
C ASP A 127 10.44 -11.57 -9.44
N LEU A 128 9.25 -10.98 -9.25
CA LEU A 128 8.42 -11.21 -8.07
C LEU A 128 7.78 -12.61 -8.11
N PRO A 129 7.42 -13.18 -6.95
CA PRO A 129 6.77 -14.47 -6.94
C PRO A 129 5.35 -14.36 -7.53
N ALA A 130 4.91 -15.40 -8.22
CA ALA A 130 3.52 -15.48 -8.70
C ALA A 130 2.51 -15.66 -7.55
N SER A 131 2.94 -16.24 -6.43
CA SER A 131 2.15 -16.39 -5.20
C SER A 131 2.96 -15.94 -3.98
N PRO A 132 2.40 -15.11 -3.08
CA PRO A 132 1.11 -14.44 -3.21
C PRO A 132 1.06 -13.49 -4.41
N GLU A 133 -0.11 -13.41 -5.05
CA GLU A 133 -0.31 -12.42 -6.10
C GLU A 133 -0.36 -11.02 -5.47
N TRP A 134 0.65 -10.20 -5.78
CA TRP A 134 0.76 -8.85 -5.23
C TRP A 134 0.28 -7.78 -6.22
N SER A 135 -0.72 -7.00 -5.81
CA SER A 135 -1.25 -5.82 -6.51
C SER A 135 -0.76 -4.54 -5.84
N ILE A 136 0.20 -3.86 -6.47
CA ILE A 136 0.67 -2.53 -6.09
C ILE A 136 -0.25 -1.50 -6.74
N ASN A 137 -0.96 -0.70 -5.95
CA ASN A 137 -2.00 0.19 -6.48
C ASN A 137 -1.47 1.61 -6.74
N GLY A 138 -1.93 2.18 -7.85
CA GLY A 138 -1.75 3.56 -8.28
C GLY A 138 -3.04 4.12 -8.89
N THR A 139 -3.01 5.36 -9.32
CA THR A 139 -4.15 6.04 -9.94
C THR A 139 -3.74 6.66 -11.27
N THR A 140 -4.44 6.33 -12.35
CA THR A 140 -4.25 6.97 -13.67
C THR A 140 -4.93 8.33 -13.67
N ALA A 141 -4.18 9.40 -13.90
CA ALA A 141 -4.71 10.77 -13.90
C ALA A 141 -5.70 11.02 -15.03
N GLU A 142 -5.45 10.45 -16.21
CA GLU A 142 -6.19 10.74 -17.43
C GLU A 142 -7.64 10.23 -17.39
N ASN A 143 -7.91 9.16 -16.65
CA ASN A 143 -9.24 8.54 -16.60
C ASN A 143 -9.77 8.33 -15.16
N GLY A 144 -8.99 8.68 -14.14
CA GLY A 144 -9.35 8.51 -12.73
C GLY A 144 -9.54 7.05 -12.30
N ARG A 145 -8.95 6.08 -13.02
CA ARG A 145 -9.09 4.64 -12.72
C ARG A 145 -7.92 4.11 -11.91
N ARG A 146 -8.18 3.01 -11.21
CA ARG A 146 -7.16 2.26 -10.48
C ARG A 146 -6.17 1.65 -11.46
N PHE A 147 -4.94 2.12 -11.40
CA PHE A 147 -3.80 1.51 -12.04
C PHE A 147 -3.20 0.46 -11.09
N ARG A 148 -2.83 -0.71 -11.60
CA ARG A 148 -2.24 -1.77 -10.78
C ARG A 148 -0.98 -2.29 -11.41
N PHE A 149 0.02 -2.61 -10.59
CA PHE A 149 1.21 -3.34 -10.99
C PHE A 149 1.23 -4.70 -10.30
N LYS A 150 1.51 -5.75 -11.06
CA LYS A 150 1.62 -7.13 -10.61
C LYS A 150 2.80 -7.82 -11.28
N HIS A 151 3.16 -9.00 -10.78
CA HIS A 151 4.09 -9.91 -11.45
C HIS A 151 3.72 -10.16 -12.92
N SER A 152 2.44 -10.40 -13.22
CA SER A 152 1.99 -10.74 -14.56
C SER A 152 1.85 -9.55 -15.52
N GLY A 153 1.81 -8.32 -14.99
CA GLY A 153 1.53 -7.14 -15.79
C GLY A 153 1.01 -5.96 -15.00
N PHE A 154 0.83 -4.85 -15.71
CA PHE A 154 0.37 -3.60 -15.14
C PHE A 154 -0.57 -2.84 -16.08
N GLY A 155 -1.42 -1.97 -15.54
CA GLY A 155 -2.41 -1.22 -16.32
C GLY A 155 -3.68 -0.89 -15.56
N ASP A 156 -4.70 -0.42 -16.28
CA ASP A 156 -6.04 -0.19 -15.76
C ASP A 156 -7.10 -0.82 -16.68
N TYR A 157 -8.32 -1.02 -16.18
CA TYR A 157 -9.33 -1.77 -16.94
C TYR A 157 -9.86 -1.02 -18.17
N GLN A 158 -9.68 0.30 -18.22
CA GLN A 158 -10.19 1.14 -19.30
C GLN A 158 -9.19 1.24 -20.46
N TYR A 159 -7.90 1.36 -20.16
CA TYR A 159 -6.82 1.40 -21.14
C TYR A 159 -6.20 0.04 -21.46
N GLY A 160 -6.46 -0.97 -20.64
CA GLY A 160 -5.91 -2.31 -20.80
C GLY A 160 -4.62 -2.51 -19.99
N TYR A 161 -3.95 -3.62 -20.27
CA TYR A 161 -2.82 -4.11 -19.51
C TYR A 161 -1.62 -4.39 -20.41
N VAL A 162 -0.45 -4.25 -19.82
CA VAL A 162 0.85 -4.56 -20.42
C VAL A 162 1.46 -5.70 -19.61
N GLN A 163 2.16 -6.62 -20.27
CA GLN A 163 3.00 -7.59 -19.57
C GLN A 163 4.10 -6.87 -18.78
N SER A 164 4.47 -7.43 -17.62
CA SER A 164 5.42 -6.79 -16.70
C SER A 164 6.79 -6.59 -17.35
N GLY A 165 7.32 -7.65 -17.98
CA GLY A 165 8.65 -7.67 -18.57
C GLY A 165 9.70 -7.07 -17.62
N ASP A 166 10.61 -6.28 -18.17
CA ASP A 166 11.68 -5.63 -17.41
C ASP A 166 11.22 -4.35 -16.69
N PHE A 167 9.91 -4.20 -16.39
CA PHE A 167 9.43 -3.02 -15.67
C PHE A 167 9.97 -3.01 -14.24
N PRO A 168 10.71 -1.98 -13.81
CA PRO A 168 11.39 -2.00 -12.51
C PRO A 168 10.42 -1.90 -11.33
N LEU A 169 10.57 -2.77 -10.32
CA LEU A 169 9.75 -2.75 -9.10
C LEU A 169 9.84 -1.39 -8.39
N ALA A 170 11.04 -0.81 -8.32
CA ALA A 170 11.25 0.50 -7.71
C ALA A 170 10.38 1.60 -8.33
N ASN A 171 10.07 1.50 -9.62
CA ASN A 171 9.18 2.45 -10.28
C ASN A 171 7.73 2.24 -9.86
N ALA A 172 7.24 0.99 -9.81
CA ALA A 172 5.89 0.66 -9.34
C ALA A 172 5.68 1.12 -7.88
N LEU A 173 6.66 0.87 -7.01
CA LEU A 173 6.67 1.34 -5.63
C LEU A 173 6.64 2.87 -5.54
N ALA A 174 7.42 3.55 -6.37
CA ALA A 174 7.45 5.01 -6.41
C ALA A 174 6.11 5.60 -6.87
N VAL A 175 5.45 5.01 -7.88
CA VAL A 175 4.08 5.40 -8.28
C VAL A 175 3.14 5.28 -7.09
N SER A 176 3.16 4.12 -6.44
CA SER A 176 2.24 3.85 -5.34
C SER A 176 2.42 4.80 -4.16
N ALA A 177 3.61 5.40 -3.99
CA ALA A 177 3.94 6.36 -2.93
C ALA A 177 4.01 7.84 -3.39
N ALA A 178 3.65 8.12 -4.65
CA ALA A 178 3.71 9.45 -5.23
C ALA A 178 2.51 10.32 -4.82
N PHE A 179 2.38 10.62 -3.53
CA PHE A 179 1.22 11.36 -3.01
C PHE A 179 1.15 12.79 -3.61
N PRO A 180 -0.07 13.28 -3.92
CA PRO A 180 -0.27 14.64 -4.41
C PRO A 180 0.29 15.70 -3.45
N GLY A 181 1.11 16.62 -3.95
CA GLY A 181 1.75 17.69 -3.18
C GLY A 181 3.20 17.42 -2.75
N GLY A 182 3.63 16.15 -2.68
CA GLY A 182 5.00 15.78 -2.31
C GLY A 182 5.90 15.54 -3.53
N PHE A 183 5.59 14.49 -4.29
CA PHE A 183 6.48 13.96 -5.32
C PHE A 183 5.99 14.13 -6.78
N GLY A 184 4.74 14.54 -6.99
CA GLY A 184 4.16 14.67 -8.34
C GLY A 184 3.99 13.33 -9.06
N PRO A 185 3.28 13.28 -10.20
CA PRO A 185 3.01 12.03 -10.89
C PRO A 185 4.26 11.42 -11.53
N LEU A 186 4.27 10.11 -11.68
CA LEU A 186 5.22 9.41 -12.54
C LEU A 186 4.66 9.37 -13.97
N SER A 187 5.48 9.76 -14.94
CA SER A 187 5.12 9.72 -16.36
C SER A 187 5.50 8.37 -16.97
N LEU A 188 4.52 7.64 -17.49
CA LEU A 188 4.69 6.38 -18.22
C LEU A 188 4.50 6.62 -19.72
N LYS A 189 5.55 6.44 -20.52
CA LYS A 189 5.48 6.58 -21.98
C LYS A 189 4.78 5.36 -22.59
N THR A 190 3.55 5.55 -23.08
CA THR A 190 2.68 4.44 -23.51
C THR A 190 3.22 3.71 -24.74
N GLU A 191 3.89 4.44 -25.63
CA GLU A 191 4.48 3.92 -26.88
C GLU A 191 5.60 2.88 -26.64
N GLN A 192 6.16 2.82 -25.43
CA GLN A 192 7.18 1.84 -25.06
C GLN A 192 6.60 0.45 -24.75
N PHE A 193 5.27 0.33 -24.76
CA PHE A 193 4.58 -0.86 -24.27
C PHE A 193 3.53 -1.35 -25.26
N ALA A 194 3.36 -2.68 -25.33
CA ALA A 194 2.26 -3.30 -26.05
C ALA A 194 1.05 -3.39 -25.10
N TRP A 195 0.08 -2.50 -25.29
CA TRP A 195 -1.16 -2.49 -24.52
C TRP A 195 -2.14 -3.49 -25.10
N MET A 196 -2.65 -4.35 -24.23
CA MET A 196 -3.58 -5.42 -24.57
C MET A 196 -4.86 -5.21 -23.76
N LYS A 197 -6.01 -5.23 -24.43
CA LYS A 197 -7.30 -5.06 -23.77
C LYS A 197 -8.25 -6.16 -24.17
N ARG A 198 -9.06 -6.57 -23.20
CA ARG A 198 -10.13 -7.53 -23.39
C ARG A 198 -11.49 -6.86 -23.14
N PRO A 199 -12.51 -7.13 -23.98
CA PRO A 199 -13.90 -6.79 -23.66
C PRO A 199 -14.35 -7.44 -22.34
N TRP A 200 -15.35 -6.85 -21.68
CA TRP A 200 -15.69 -7.16 -20.28
C TRP A 200 -16.17 -8.62 -20.06
N ASP A 201 -16.58 -9.32 -21.13
CA ASP A 201 -17.08 -10.70 -21.07
C ASP A 201 -16.39 -11.66 -22.05
N ALA A 202 -15.27 -11.25 -22.66
CA ALA A 202 -14.57 -12.11 -23.60
C ALA A 202 -13.65 -13.14 -22.90
N PRO A 203 -13.40 -14.31 -23.51
CA PRO A 203 -12.55 -15.37 -22.93
C PRO A 203 -11.12 -14.90 -22.63
N ALA A 204 -10.50 -15.44 -21.59
CA ALA A 204 -9.07 -15.22 -21.35
C ALA A 204 -8.25 -15.69 -22.55
N GLY A 205 -7.28 -14.90 -23.00
CA GLY A 205 -6.53 -15.15 -24.24
C GLY A 205 -7.08 -14.42 -25.47
N SER A 206 -8.26 -13.78 -25.38
CA SER A 206 -8.82 -12.96 -26.46
C SER A 206 -8.41 -11.48 -26.36
N GLU A 207 -7.29 -11.18 -25.71
CA GLU A 207 -6.81 -9.81 -25.58
C GLU A 207 -6.33 -9.28 -26.94
N GLU A 208 -6.81 -8.10 -27.32
CA GLU A 208 -6.41 -7.43 -28.56
C GLU A 208 -5.49 -6.26 -28.26
N ARG A 209 -4.57 -5.98 -29.19
CA ARG A 209 -3.68 -4.83 -29.07
C ARG A 209 -4.46 -3.55 -29.24
N VAL A 210 -4.31 -2.63 -28.29
CA VAL A 210 -4.95 -1.31 -28.33
C VAL A 210 -3.90 -0.21 -28.38
N SER A 211 -4.20 0.83 -29.17
CA SER A 211 -3.44 2.09 -29.13
C SER A 211 -4.09 3.05 -28.15
N LEU A 212 -3.31 3.62 -27.25
CA LEU A 212 -3.79 4.65 -26.34
C LEU A 212 -3.74 6.03 -27.02
N ASN A 213 -4.75 6.85 -26.80
CA ASN A 213 -4.82 8.22 -27.30
C ASN A 213 -3.86 9.19 -26.57
N HIS A 214 -3.16 8.69 -25.55
CA HIS A 214 -2.19 9.45 -24.76
C HIS A 214 -0.80 8.87 -24.95
N ARG A 215 0.17 9.71 -25.35
CA ARG A 215 1.59 9.32 -25.46
C ARG A 215 2.25 9.08 -24.09
N ILE A 216 1.71 9.72 -23.06
CA ILE A 216 2.19 9.65 -21.68
C ILE A 216 0.97 9.50 -20.77
N LEU A 217 1.01 8.54 -19.85
CA LEU A 217 0.09 8.46 -18.71
C LEU A 217 0.77 9.02 -17.47
N HIS A 218 0.01 9.77 -16.66
CA HIS A 218 0.46 10.30 -15.38
C HIS A 218 -0.11 9.46 -14.26
N LEU A 219 0.76 8.81 -13.52
CA LEU A 219 0.37 7.89 -12.45
C LEU A 219 0.62 8.55 -11.09
N TYR A 220 -0.43 8.63 -10.29
CA TYR A 220 -0.41 9.10 -8.91
C TYR A 220 -0.47 7.94 -7.91
N ASP A 221 -0.26 8.26 -6.63
CA ASP A 221 -0.48 7.36 -5.51
C ASP A 221 -1.85 6.66 -5.59
N GLY A 222 -1.89 5.38 -5.19
CA GLY A 222 -3.12 4.59 -5.15
C GLY A 222 -4.15 5.15 -4.19
N GLY A 223 -3.72 5.91 -3.18
CA GLY A 223 -4.57 6.54 -2.19
C GLY A 223 -5.50 7.61 -2.74
N VAL A 224 -5.23 8.15 -3.93
CA VAL A 224 -6.16 9.04 -4.63
C VAL A 224 -7.44 8.29 -5.04
N TYR A 225 -7.32 7.02 -5.43
CA TYR A 225 -8.45 6.18 -5.82
C TYR A 225 -9.03 5.40 -4.62
N ASP A 226 -8.16 4.74 -3.86
CA ASP A 226 -8.50 3.89 -2.72
C ASP A 226 -7.29 3.75 -1.79
N ASN A 227 -7.26 4.51 -0.69
CA ASN A 227 -6.15 4.47 0.28
C ASN A 227 -6.06 3.17 1.07
N LEU A 228 -7.15 2.41 1.20
CA LEU A 228 -7.10 1.09 1.83
C LEU A 228 -6.40 0.08 0.90
N GLY A 229 -6.61 0.21 -0.42
CA GLY A 229 -6.21 -0.82 -1.40
C GLY A 229 -7.19 -2.00 -1.43
N LEU A 230 -8.38 -1.84 -0.87
CA LEU A 230 -9.40 -2.86 -0.71
C LEU A 230 -10.01 -3.29 -2.06
N GLU A 231 -10.07 -2.39 -3.05
CA GLU A 231 -10.66 -2.63 -4.37
C GLU A 231 -10.05 -3.83 -5.13
N SER A 232 -8.82 -4.24 -4.81
CA SER A 232 -8.22 -5.42 -5.45
C SER A 232 -8.88 -6.73 -5.06
N VAL A 233 -9.48 -6.80 -3.86
CA VAL A 233 -9.96 -8.04 -3.24
C VAL A 233 -11.44 -7.98 -2.88
N PHE A 234 -12.03 -6.79 -2.79
CA PHE A 234 -13.41 -6.59 -2.39
C PHE A 234 -14.09 -5.56 -3.30
N ASP A 235 -15.33 -5.83 -3.69
CA ASP A 235 -16.18 -4.93 -4.47
C ASP A 235 -17.06 -4.14 -3.50
N ALA A 236 -16.66 -2.91 -3.18
CA ALA A 236 -17.39 -2.06 -2.26
C ALA A 236 -18.76 -1.60 -2.82
N GLY A 237 -18.94 -1.59 -4.14
CA GLY A 237 -20.25 -1.26 -4.73
C GLY A 237 -21.28 -2.37 -4.51
N ARG A 238 -20.83 -3.63 -4.49
CA ARG A 238 -21.68 -4.81 -4.30
C ARG A 238 -21.62 -5.41 -2.90
N GLY A 239 -20.73 -4.92 -2.04
CA GLY A 239 -20.56 -5.45 -0.68
C GLY A 239 -20.12 -6.92 -0.64
N ARG A 240 -19.29 -7.38 -1.58
CA ARG A 240 -18.87 -8.78 -1.69
C ARG A 240 -17.38 -8.94 -1.96
N SER A 241 -16.80 -10.03 -1.47
CA SER A 241 -15.44 -10.43 -1.84
C SER A 241 -15.36 -10.78 -3.32
N LYS A 242 -14.23 -10.43 -3.96
CA LYS A 242 -13.86 -10.89 -5.30
C LYS A 242 -13.26 -12.31 -5.24
N TYR A 243 -12.93 -12.78 -4.04
CA TYR A 243 -12.40 -14.10 -3.75
C TYR A 243 -13.15 -14.70 -2.54
N PRO A 244 -14.29 -15.37 -2.76
CA PRO A 244 -15.20 -15.79 -1.69
C PRO A 244 -14.56 -16.70 -0.63
N ASP A 245 -13.56 -17.50 -1.01
CA ASP A 245 -12.90 -18.46 -0.13
C ASP A 245 -11.82 -17.81 0.75
N HIS A 246 -11.51 -16.52 0.55
CA HIS A 246 -10.44 -15.82 1.24
C HIS A 246 -10.92 -15.13 2.51
N PHE A 247 -10.15 -15.29 3.59
CA PHE A 247 -10.24 -14.41 4.75
C PHE A 247 -9.53 -13.09 4.44
N ILE A 248 -10.25 -11.96 4.46
CA ILE A 248 -9.67 -10.65 4.13
C ILE A 248 -9.15 -9.97 5.39
N VAL A 249 -7.84 -9.74 5.46
CA VAL A 249 -7.20 -8.95 6.54
C VAL A 249 -6.91 -7.55 6.01
N VAL A 250 -7.62 -6.54 6.51
CA VAL A 250 -7.41 -5.14 6.14
C VAL A 250 -6.61 -4.44 7.22
N SER A 251 -5.33 -4.16 6.96
CA SER A 251 -4.50 -3.32 7.81
C SER A 251 -4.62 -1.86 7.39
N ASP A 252 -5.36 -1.08 8.18
CA ASP A 252 -5.65 0.32 7.92
C ASP A 252 -4.82 1.26 8.81
N ALA A 253 -3.79 1.82 8.22
CA ALA A 253 -2.95 2.87 8.77
C ALA A 253 -3.27 4.26 8.18
N GLY A 254 -4.50 4.45 7.68
CA GLY A 254 -5.02 5.75 7.25
C GLY A 254 -4.96 6.81 8.35
N LYS A 255 -4.89 8.10 7.98
CA LYS A 255 -4.89 9.18 8.97
C LYS A 255 -6.34 9.62 9.18
N PRO A 256 -6.88 9.57 10.42
CA PRO A 256 -8.19 10.13 10.70
C PRO A 256 -8.22 11.62 10.34
N LEU A 257 -9.38 12.09 9.88
CA LEU A 257 -9.61 13.51 9.67
C LEU A 257 -9.51 14.25 11.01
N SER A 258 -8.59 15.21 11.12
CA SER A 258 -8.46 16.02 12.34
C SER A 258 -9.61 17.03 12.47
N ASP A 259 -10.02 17.34 13.70
CA ASP A 259 -11.01 18.39 13.95
C ASP A 259 -10.43 19.79 13.71
N GLY A 260 -11.28 20.71 13.26
CA GLY A 260 -10.96 22.13 13.10
C GLY A 260 -10.57 22.59 11.69
N LEU A 261 -10.47 23.92 11.54
CA LEU A 261 -10.05 24.63 10.34
C LEU A 261 -8.86 25.52 10.67
N ALA A 262 -7.83 25.49 9.83
CA ALA A 262 -6.68 26.39 10.02
C ALA A 262 -7.14 27.86 9.91
N PRO A 263 -6.71 28.75 10.83
CA PRO A 263 -7.12 30.16 10.82
C PRO A 263 -6.65 30.90 9.55
N GLY A 264 -7.40 31.94 9.16
CA GLY A 264 -7.10 32.84 8.02
C GLY A 264 -7.95 32.61 6.76
N GLN A 265 -8.42 33.70 6.12
CA GLN A 265 -9.35 33.69 4.97
C GLN A 265 -8.72 33.20 3.64
N LEU A 266 -7.41 33.43 3.44
CA LEU A 266 -6.66 33.09 2.22
C LEU A 266 -5.64 31.95 2.44
N ASN A 267 -5.93 31.06 3.39
CA ASN A 267 -4.99 30.01 3.75
C ASN A 267 -4.95 28.92 2.65
N PRO A 268 -3.81 28.68 1.96
CA PRO A 268 -3.69 27.63 0.93
C PRO A 268 -3.95 26.22 1.48
N PHE A 269 -3.85 26.02 2.79
CA PHE A 269 -4.22 24.78 3.48
C PHE A 269 -5.75 24.55 3.53
N ARG A 270 -6.57 25.50 3.06
CA ARG A 270 -8.02 25.29 2.85
C ARG A 270 -8.28 24.29 1.73
N PHE A 271 -7.51 24.34 0.64
CA PHE A 271 -7.65 23.37 -0.45
C PHE A 271 -7.22 21.96 0.00
N THR A 272 -6.14 21.86 0.78
CA THR A 272 -5.73 20.57 1.37
C THR A 272 -6.79 20.03 2.32
N ARG A 273 -7.43 20.89 3.13
CA ARG A 273 -8.54 20.45 4.00
C ARG A 273 -9.72 19.89 3.21
N VAL A 274 -10.10 20.51 2.08
CA VAL A 274 -11.17 20.00 1.22
C VAL A 274 -10.79 18.62 0.65
N LEU A 275 -9.55 18.48 0.17
CA LEU A 275 -9.05 17.18 -0.31
C LEU A 275 -9.03 16.12 0.80
N ASP A 276 -8.64 16.49 2.02
CA ASP A 276 -8.65 15.59 3.18
C ASP A 276 -10.06 15.10 3.50
N ILE A 277 -11.06 16.00 3.47
CA ILE A 277 -12.48 15.65 3.68
C ILE A 277 -12.97 14.68 2.59
N MET A 278 -12.68 14.98 1.32
CA MET A 278 -13.08 14.12 0.19
C MET A 278 -12.43 12.73 0.30
N SER A 279 -11.15 12.68 0.67
CA SER A 279 -10.40 11.45 0.89
C SER A 279 -10.98 10.63 2.05
N ASP A 280 -11.27 11.29 3.18
CA ASP A 280 -11.87 10.67 4.36
C ASP A 280 -13.24 10.06 4.05
N GLN A 281 -14.11 10.76 3.29
CA GLN A 281 -15.41 10.21 2.90
C GLN A 281 -15.27 8.98 1.98
N SER A 282 -14.31 9.01 1.04
CA SER A 282 -14.00 7.89 0.16
C SER A 282 -13.49 6.66 0.93
N HIS A 283 -12.67 6.88 1.97
CA HIS A 283 -12.19 5.85 2.88
C HIS A 283 -13.33 5.30 3.76
N ALA A 284 -14.08 6.18 4.42
CA ALA A 284 -15.15 5.82 5.35
C ALA A 284 -16.26 5.01 4.67
N LEU A 285 -16.63 5.32 3.42
CA LEU A 285 -17.60 4.52 2.66
C LEU A 285 -17.13 3.07 2.44
N ARG A 286 -15.85 2.87 2.13
CA ARG A 286 -15.26 1.54 1.95
C ARG A 286 -15.17 0.78 3.26
N VAL A 287 -14.73 1.44 4.33
CA VAL A 287 -14.70 0.87 5.69
C VAL A 287 -16.08 0.42 6.12
N ARG A 288 -17.10 1.28 6.03
CA ARG A 288 -18.49 0.93 6.42
C ARG A 288 -19.02 -0.28 5.65
N THR A 289 -18.79 -0.30 4.34
CA THR A 289 -19.23 -1.42 3.50
C THR A 289 -18.52 -2.72 3.88
N PHE A 290 -17.21 -2.66 4.13
CA PHE A 290 -16.44 -3.84 4.54
C PHE A 290 -16.85 -4.34 5.92
N ILE A 291 -17.05 -3.45 6.89
CA ILE A 291 -17.55 -3.80 8.22
C ILE A 291 -18.91 -4.49 8.10
N HIS A 292 -19.84 -3.95 7.31
CA HIS A 292 -21.14 -4.58 7.09
C HIS A 292 -21.01 -5.99 6.48
N TYR A 293 -20.07 -6.19 5.55
CA TYR A 293 -19.78 -7.49 4.97
C TYR A 293 -19.27 -8.51 6.01
N VAL A 294 -18.37 -8.09 6.90
CA VAL A 294 -17.82 -8.91 8.00
C VAL A 294 -18.84 -9.15 9.11
N GLN A 295 -19.72 -8.19 9.41
CA GLN A 295 -20.81 -8.37 10.37
C GLN A 295 -21.81 -9.45 9.91
N GLY A 296 -21.96 -9.64 8.61
CA GLY A 296 -22.80 -10.71 8.06
C GLY A 296 -22.24 -12.12 8.24
N ASP A 297 -20.92 -12.27 8.41
CA ASP A 297 -20.24 -13.52 8.77
C ASP A 297 -18.78 -13.20 9.13
N SER A 298 -18.43 -13.48 10.38
CA SER A 298 -17.15 -13.16 10.98
C SER A 298 -15.97 -13.92 10.36
N GLU A 299 -16.22 -15.02 9.66
CA GLU A 299 -15.16 -15.77 8.99
C GLU A 299 -14.77 -15.20 7.62
N ARG A 300 -15.30 -14.02 7.26
CA ARG A 300 -15.02 -13.35 5.98
C ARG A 300 -13.83 -12.41 6.02
N GLY A 301 -13.46 -11.88 7.18
CA GLY A 301 -12.33 -10.96 7.29
C GLY A 301 -12.30 -10.16 8.58
N SER A 302 -11.30 -9.28 8.70
CA SER A 302 -11.09 -8.42 9.87
C SER A 302 -10.43 -7.11 9.47
N LEU A 303 -10.86 -6.01 10.09
CA LEU A 303 -10.30 -4.67 9.91
C LEU A 303 -9.41 -4.32 11.11
N LEU A 304 -8.13 -4.09 10.82
CA LEU A 304 -7.09 -3.72 11.77
C LEU A 304 -6.78 -2.23 11.63
N SER A 305 -7.54 -1.38 12.32
CA SER A 305 -7.38 0.07 12.25
C SER A 305 -6.30 0.57 13.21
N MET A 306 -5.42 1.45 12.73
CA MET A 306 -4.48 2.18 13.58
C MET A 306 -5.20 3.10 14.58
N ASP A 307 -6.39 3.58 14.24
CA ASP A 307 -7.22 4.42 15.12
C ASP A 307 -8.21 3.61 15.98
N ASP A 308 -7.98 2.31 16.12
CA ASP A 308 -8.86 1.43 16.88
C ASP A 308 -8.96 1.85 18.36
N LYS A 309 -10.10 2.42 18.74
CA LYS A 309 -10.38 2.90 20.09
C LYS A 309 -10.61 1.78 21.10
N SER A 310 -10.86 0.56 20.63
CA SER A 310 -11.03 -0.61 21.51
C SER A 310 -9.72 -1.14 22.06
N SER A 311 -8.57 -0.71 21.51
CA SER A 311 -7.26 -1.04 22.06
C SER A 311 -7.04 -0.27 23.38
N THR A 312 -7.51 -0.82 24.49
CA THR A 312 -7.28 -0.29 25.85
C THR A 312 -5.84 -0.48 26.32
N LEU A 313 -5.01 -1.17 25.55
CA LEU A 313 -3.68 -1.61 25.94
C LEU A 313 -2.66 -0.46 26.07
N ASP A 314 -2.86 0.69 25.42
CA ASP A 314 -1.96 1.86 25.58
C ASP A 314 -2.52 3.14 24.92
N GLY A 315 -3.31 3.95 25.65
CA GLY A 315 -3.96 5.15 25.11
C GLY A 315 -2.98 6.20 24.56
N ASP A 316 -1.80 6.31 25.19
CA ASP A 316 -0.71 7.19 24.77
C ASP A 316 -0.02 6.69 23.49
N ALA A 317 0.19 5.37 23.36
CA ALA A 317 0.76 4.81 22.14
C ALA A 317 -0.17 4.95 20.93
N ARG A 318 -1.50 4.77 21.11
CA ARG A 318 -2.47 4.99 20.02
C ARG A 318 -2.43 6.45 19.53
N SER A 319 -2.52 7.40 20.45
CA SER A 319 -2.46 8.83 20.13
C SER A 319 -1.16 9.19 19.41
N THR A 320 -0.03 8.66 19.90
CA THR A 320 1.29 8.88 19.29
C THR A 320 1.38 8.28 17.89
N ALA A 321 0.89 7.06 17.68
CA ALA A 321 0.90 6.39 16.38
C ALA A 321 0.02 7.10 15.34
N VAL A 322 -1.19 7.49 15.73
CA VAL A 322 -2.15 8.19 14.86
C VAL A 322 -1.62 9.57 14.46
N ASN A 323 -1.01 10.31 15.39
CA ASN A 323 -0.48 11.64 15.14
C ASN A 323 0.94 11.65 14.55
N PHE A 324 1.58 10.48 14.40
CA PHE A 324 2.92 10.41 13.83
C PHE A 324 2.94 11.00 12.41
N PRO A 325 3.94 11.82 12.04
CA PRO A 325 3.97 12.47 10.74
C PRO A 325 3.99 11.48 9.55
N THR A 326 3.09 11.68 8.60
CA THR A 326 3.10 11.00 7.29
C THR A 326 4.28 11.49 6.46
N THR A 327 5.47 10.95 6.72
CA THR A 327 6.71 11.28 6.02
C THR A 327 7.42 10.01 5.54
N LEU A 328 8.56 10.18 4.86
CA LEU A 328 9.49 9.08 4.52
C LEU A 328 10.85 9.28 5.22
N ARG A 329 10.84 9.92 6.40
CA ARG A 329 12.05 10.09 7.23
C ARG A 329 12.39 8.77 7.93
N LYS A 330 13.67 8.60 8.28
CA LYS A 330 14.08 7.48 9.15
C LYS A 330 13.35 7.53 10.49
N LEU A 331 13.06 6.38 11.05
CA LEU A 331 12.52 6.25 12.41
C LEU A 331 13.66 6.24 13.43
N THR A 332 13.41 6.72 14.64
CA THR A 332 14.23 6.28 15.77
C THR A 332 13.88 4.84 16.12
N LYS A 333 14.76 4.14 16.86
CA LYS A 333 14.44 2.78 17.33
C LYS A 333 13.17 2.78 18.19
N ASN A 334 13.02 3.79 19.05
CA ASN A 334 11.84 3.95 19.89
C ASN A 334 10.56 4.14 19.06
N ASP A 335 10.59 5.00 18.03
CA ASP A 335 9.40 5.20 17.17
C ASP A 335 9.00 3.91 16.46
N PHE A 336 9.99 3.17 15.93
CA PHE A 336 9.74 1.88 15.30
C PHE A 336 9.13 0.88 16.29
N ASP A 337 9.72 0.75 17.47
CA ASP A 337 9.26 -0.21 18.49
C ASP A 337 7.84 0.14 18.97
N GLN A 338 7.51 1.43 19.13
CA GLN A 338 6.16 1.88 19.51
C GLN A 338 5.13 1.60 18.40
N LEU A 339 5.41 2.01 17.15
CA LEU A 339 4.50 1.85 16.02
C LEU A 339 4.25 0.37 15.67
N THR A 340 5.31 -0.45 15.71
CA THR A 340 5.21 -1.89 15.47
C THR A 340 4.46 -2.59 16.60
N ARG A 341 4.71 -2.23 17.87
CA ARG A 341 3.95 -2.76 19.01
C ARG A 341 2.47 -2.41 18.91
N HIS A 342 2.14 -1.20 18.47
CA HIS A 342 0.75 -0.80 18.25
C HIS A 342 0.07 -1.67 17.18
N GLY A 343 0.69 -1.83 16.01
CA GLY A 343 0.17 -2.70 14.96
C GLY A 343 0.01 -4.15 15.37
N TYR A 344 0.99 -4.67 16.13
CA TYR A 344 0.92 -6.00 16.72
C TYR A 344 -0.26 -6.15 17.68
N ASN A 345 -0.46 -5.19 18.59
CA ASN A 345 -1.53 -5.24 19.57
C ASN A 345 -2.92 -5.16 18.94
N VAL A 346 -3.09 -4.31 17.91
CA VAL A 346 -4.35 -4.24 17.14
C VAL A 346 -4.62 -5.56 16.43
N ALA A 347 -3.61 -6.14 15.76
CA ALA A 347 -3.74 -7.44 15.12
C ALA A 347 -4.14 -8.54 16.12
N ARG A 348 -3.49 -8.57 17.29
CA ARG A 348 -3.81 -9.51 18.37
C ARG A 348 -5.25 -9.40 18.84
N LEU A 349 -5.69 -8.17 19.15
CA LEU A 349 -7.04 -7.91 19.63
C LEU A 349 -8.11 -8.34 18.63
N ARG A 350 -7.86 -8.13 17.33
CA ARG A 350 -8.86 -8.35 16.28
C ARG A 350 -8.85 -9.74 15.66
N LEU A 351 -7.73 -10.46 15.73
CA LEU A 351 -7.56 -11.78 15.11
C LEU A 351 -7.55 -12.93 16.12
N ALA A 352 -7.22 -12.71 17.40
CA ALA A 352 -7.33 -13.74 18.44
C ALA A 352 -8.55 -13.55 19.35
N ASP A 353 -8.74 -12.35 19.91
CA ASP A 353 -9.82 -12.13 20.89
C ASP A 353 -11.20 -12.00 20.19
N GLY A 354 -11.20 -12.03 18.85
CA GLY A 354 -11.74 -10.95 18.05
C GLY A 354 -13.04 -10.31 18.50
N THR A 355 -12.81 -9.23 19.20
CA THR A 355 -13.74 -8.16 19.47
C THR A 355 -14.26 -7.60 18.12
N PRO A 356 -15.57 -7.37 17.96
CA PRO A 356 -16.13 -6.70 16.76
C PRO A 356 -15.64 -5.25 16.64
N SER A 357 -15.35 -4.80 15.41
CA SER A 357 -14.83 -3.47 15.08
C SER A 357 -15.81 -2.34 15.33
#